data_AF-A0A947CPL8-F1
#
_entry.id   AF-A0A947CPL8-F1
#
_cell.length_a   1.000
_cell.length_b   1.000
_cell.length_c   1.000
_cell.angle_alpha   90.00
_cell.angle_beta   90.00
_cell.angle_gamma   90.00
#
_symmetry.space_group_name_H-M   'P 1'
#
loop_
_entity.id
_entity.type
_entity.pdbx_description
1 polymer ?
#
loop_
_entity_poly.entity_id
_entity_poly.type
_entity_poly.pdbx_seq_one_letter_code
_entity_poly.pdbx_strand_id
1 'polypeptide(L)'
;MPHQLFVVIDRFRRRFTKVVVALEPLTSAPERPRPSSCRGYFRDDTGVALIQLNYSHLTAAQLKWAGRVCKSAGVAVLNPALLETADQARFYIKYLDGYRVCADGEATAEDALLAIGRELSLVAAVGRERRARGSGAEETLPRSRRPDTMPLGSPMSTVKATPATGTAALNDRIEVRYQRGDDWTPGRLRSLNIKSIFVAASAPPRLGDQARIDLSFQRIRVVVDGVVTQVTSAADAGTTGFRTNLEQLEPEPKRQLVALLRSAHAAGVSLSPPPPRA
;
A
#
# COMPACT_ATOMS: atom_id res chain seq x y z
N MET A 1 6.70 -31.51 -18.69
CA MET A 1 6.82 -30.05 -18.88
C MET A 1 6.31 -29.39 -17.60
N PRO A 2 7.04 -28.42 -17.01
CA PRO A 2 6.55 -27.71 -15.83
C PRO A 2 5.26 -26.96 -16.17
N HIS A 3 4.25 -27.07 -15.32
CA HIS A 3 2.99 -26.37 -15.48
C HIS A 3 3.02 -25.07 -14.67
N GLN A 4 2.71 -23.96 -15.33
CA GLN A 4 2.64 -22.65 -14.70
C GLN A 4 1.20 -22.17 -14.68
N LEU A 5 0.71 -21.79 -13.49
CA LEU A 5 -0.58 -21.15 -13.32
C LEU A 5 -0.38 -19.79 -12.71
N PHE A 6 -1.09 -18.78 -13.22
CA PHE A 6 -1.08 -17.44 -12.68
C PHE A 6 -2.42 -17.15 -12.02
N VAL A 7 -2.40 -16.85 -10.73
CA VAL A 7 -3.57 -16.36 -9.99
C VAL A 7 -3.59 -14.84 -10.08
N VAL A 8 -4.65 -14.27 -10.67
CA VAL A 8 -4.79 -12.83 -10.88
C VAL A 8 -5.70 -12.25 -9.82
N ILE A 9 -5.16 -11.33 -9.02
CA ILE A 9 -5.83 -10.72 -7.87
C ILE A 9 -5.98 -9.23 -8.15
N ASP A 10 -7.21 -8.81 -8.46
CA ASP A 10 -7.54 -7.41 -8.62
C ASP A 10 -7.64 -6.70 -7.25
N ARG A 11 -7.44 -5.38 -7.23
CA ARG A 11 -7.59 -4.55 -6.03
C ARG A 11 -6.87 -5.15 -4.81
N PHE A 12 -5.67 -5.70 -5.02
CA PHE A 12 -4.96 -6.57 -4.09
C PHE A 12 -4.87 -5.97 -2.69
N ARG A 13 -4.50 -4.69 -2.56
CA ARG A 13 -4.40 -3.98 -1.28
C ARG A 13 -5.68 -4.07 -0.43
N ARG A 14 -6.86 -3.99 -1.06
CA ARG A 14 -8.16 -4.07 -0.36
C ARG A 14 -8.57 -5.49 -0.02
N ARG A 15 -8.12 -6.46 -0.82
CA ARG A 15 -8.51 -7.88 -0.71
C ARG A 15 -7.47 -8.75 0.00
N PHE A 16 -6.35 -8.16 0.43
CA PHE A 16 -5.16 -8.87 0.88
C PHE A 16 -5.47 -9.98 1.89
N THR A 17 -6.02 -9.64 3.06
CA THR A 17 -6.27 -10.64 4.12
C THR A 17 -7.26 -11.71 3.66
N LYS A 18 -8.33 -11.31 2.96
CA LYS A 18 -9.34 -12.24 2.44
C LYS A 18 -8.72 -13.24 1.46
N VAL A 19 -7.86 -12.79 0.55
CA VAL A 19 -7.26 -13.62 -0.50
C VAL A 19 -6.17 -14.52 0.07
N VAL A 20 -5.33 -14.03 0.98
CA VAL A 20 -4.31 -14.83 1.68
C VAL A 20 -4.95 -16.05 2.33
N VAL A 21 -6.03 -15.84 3.08
CA VAL A 21 -6.80 -16.93 3.69
C VAL A 21 -7.44 -17.82 2.64
N ALA A 22 -8.12 -17.24 1.65
CA ALA A 22 -8.93 -18.04 0.72
C ALA A 22 -8.07 -18.92 -0.21
N LEU A 23 -6.78 -18.60 -0.37
CA LEU A 23 -5.82 -19.38 -1.15
C LEU A 23 -4.99 -20.36 -0.31
N GLU A 24 -5.14 -20.37 1.03
CA GLU A 24 -4.53 -21.37 1.92
C GLU A 24 -4.73 -22.83 1.45
N PRO A 25 -5.91 -23.24 0.92
CA PRO A 25 -6.09 -24.62 0.46
C PRO A 25 -5.16 -25.03 -0.67
N LEU A 26 -4.60 -24.09 -1.45
CA LEU A 26 -3.63 -24.39 -2.52
C LEU A 26 -2.31 -24.93 -1.97
N THR A 27 -2.02 -24.71 -0.69
CA THR A 27 -0.73 -25.05 -0.06
C THR A 27 -0.88 -26.05 1.07
N SER A 28 -1.94 -25.95 1.88
CA SER A 28 -2.13 -26.77 3.09
C SER A 28 -2.83 -28.12 2.85
N ALA A 29 -3.57 -28.28 1.74
CA ALA A 29 -4.36 -29.50 1.53
C ALA A 29 -3.46 -30.74 1.29
N PRO A 30 -3.51 -31.79 2.15
CA PRO A 30 -2.54 -32.89 2.16
C PRO A 30 -2.60 -33.80 0.93
N GLU A 31 -3.78 -33.96 0.32
CA GLU A 31 -3.98 -34.82 -0.86
C GLU A 31 -3.92 -34.07 -2.20
N ARG A 32 -3.41 -32.83 -2.19
CA ARG A 32 -3.49 -31.92 -3.33
C ARG A 32 -2.08 -31.55 -3.82
N PRO A 33 -1.94 -31.24 -5.12
CA PRO A 33 -0.65 -30.90 -5.69
C PRO A 33 -0.14 -29.64 -5.01
N ARG A 34 1.07 -29.72 -4.46
CA ARG A 34 1.77 -28.55 -3.95
C ARG A 34 2.58 -27.92 -5.08
N PRO A 35 2.56 -26.59 -5.21
CA PRO A 35 3.49 -25.91 -6.09
C PRO A 35 4.92 -26.27 -5.69
N SER A 36 5.80 -26.52 -6.66
CA SER A 36 7.24 -26.67 -6.42
C SER A 36 7.90 -25.33 -6.10
N SER A 37 7.34 -24.22 -6.58
CA SER A 37 7.70 -22.86 -6.17
C SER A 37 6.58 -21.88 -6.48
N CYS A 38 6.56 -20.78 -5.75
CA CYS A 38 5.67 -19.66 -5.96
C CYS A 38 6.48 -18.37 -6.20
N ARG A 39 5.93 -17.49 -7.05
CA ARG A 39 6.47 -16.15 -7.26
C ARG A 39 5.34 -15.13 -7.25
N GLY A 40 5.54 -14.05 -6.51
CA GLY A 40 4.59 -12.96 -6.42
C GLY A 40 5.01 -11.77 -7.24
N TYR A 41 4.04 -11.15 -7.92
CA TYR A 41 4.22 -9.91 -8.65
C TYR A 41 3.16 -8.90 -8.24
N PHE A 42 3.50 -7.62 -8.10
CA PHE A 42 2.52 -6.57 -7.92
C PHE A 42 2.79 -5.32 -8.76
N ARG A 43 1.70 -4.79 -9.32
CA ARG A 43 1.69 -3.59 -10.16
C ARG A 43 0.95 -2.46 -9.45
N ASP A 44 1.68 -1.43 -9.05
CA ASP A 44 1.15 -0.30 -8.27
C ASP A 44 0.07 0.50 -9.02
N ASP A 45 0.24 0.71 -10.32
CA ASP A 45 -0.63 1.56 -11.14
C ASP A 45 -2.07 1.01 -11.23
N THR A 46 -2.23 -0.31 -11.34
CA THR A 46 -3.53 -0.98 -11.44
C THR A 46 -3.96 -1.65 -10.14
N GLY A 47 -3.06 -1.75 -9.15
CA GLY A 47 -3.30 -2.46 -7.90
C GLY A 47 -3.57 -3.96 -8.10
N VAL A 48 -2.99 -4.55 -9.14
CA VAL A 48 -3.15 -5.98 -9.48
C VAL A 48 -1.94 -6.74 -8.95
N ALA A 49 -2.20 -7.86 -8.28
CA ALA A 49 -1.17 -8.84 -7.96
C ALA A 49 -1.33 -10.08 -8.84
N LEU A 50 -0.20 -10.70 -9.19
CA LEU A 50 -0.14 -12.03 -9.78
C LEU A 50 0.61 -12.96 -8.83
N ILE A 51 0.14 -14.19 -8.71
CA ILE A 51 0.90 -15.28 -8.09
C ILE A 51 1.14 -16.35 -9.13
N GLN A 52 2.39 -16.54 -9.51
CA GLN A 52 2.82 -17.67 -10.32
C GLN A 52 2.97 -18.89 -9.42
N LEU A 53 2.26 -19.95 -9.75
CA LEU A 53 2.35 -21.27 -9.12
C LEU A 53 3.02 -22.21 -10.12
N ASN A 54 4.23 -22.66 -9.78
CA ASN A 54 4.96 -23.62 -10.59
C ASN A 54 4.68 -25.02 -10.06
N TYR A 55 4.32 -25.94 -10.95
CA TYR A 55 4.10 -27.34 -10.60
C TYR A 55 4.95 -28.24 -11.48
N SER A 56 5.62 -29.22 -10.88
CA SER A 56 6.42 -30.20 -11.61
C SER A 56 5.55 -31.08 -12.51
N HIS A 57 4.36 -31.44 -12.01
CA HIS A 57 3.37 -32.24 -12.73
C HIS A 57 1.97 -31.87 -12.24
N LEU A 58 0.99 -31.78 -13.15
CA LEU A 58 -0.38 -31.47 -12.79
C LEU A 58 -1.37 -32.25 -13.65
N THR A 59 -2.25 -33.03 -13.03
CA THR A 59 -3.32 -33.73 -13.75
C THR A 59 -4.49 -32.78 -14.07
N ALA A 60 -5.36 -33.16 -15.02
CA ALA A 60 -6.56 -32.36 -15.33
C ALA A 60 -7.49 -32.19 -14.12
N ALA A 61 -7.64 -33.22 -13.28
CA ALA A 61 -8.45 -33.17 -12.06
C ALA A 61 -7.87 -32.18 -11.03
N GLN A 62 -6.54 -32.15 -10.92
CA GLN A 62 -5.80 -31.21 -10.08
C GLN A 62 -5.95 -29.77 -10.57
N LEU A 63 -5.86 -29.54 -11.88
CA LEU A 63 -6.05 -28.23 -12.49
C LEU A 63 -7.46 -27.70 -12.23
N LYS A 64 -8.47 -28.57 -12.41
CA LYS A 64 -9.88 -28.26 -12.12
C LYS A 64 -10.09 -27.94 -10.64
N TRP A 65 -9.41 -28.65 -9.74
CA TRP A 65 -9.46 -28.34 -8.31
C TRP A 65 -8.86 -26.97 -7.99
N ALA A 66 -7.65 -26.67 -8.48
CA ALA A 66 -7.01 -25.37 -8.25
C ALA A 66 -7.89 -24.21 -8.78
N GLY A 67 -8.48 -24.39 -9.97
CA GLY A 67 -9.45 -23.44 -10.52
C GLY A 67 -10.68 -23.23 -9.64
N ARG A 68 -11.20 -24.27 -8.97
CA ARG A 68 -12.32 -24.12 -8.02
C ARG A 68 -11.92 -23.33 -6.77
N VAL A 69 -10.73 -23.58 -6.21
CA VAL A 69 -10.22 -22.84 -5.05
C VAL A 69 -10.05 -21.35 -5.38
N CYS A 70 -9.45 -21.04 -6.53
CA CYS A 70 -9.32 -19.66 -6.99
C CYS A 70 -10.69 -19.01 -7.26
N LYS A 71 -11.63 -19.74 -7.87
CA LYS A 71 -13.00 -19.25 -8.08
C LYS A 71 -13.72 -18.95 -6.76
N SER A 72 -13.60 -19.80 -5.74
CA SER A 72 -14.21 -19.55 -4.42
C SER A 72 -13.53 -18.38 -3.69
N ALA A 73 -12.23 -18.17 -3.91
CA ALA A 73 -11.51 -16.98 -3.46
C ALA A 73 -11.90 -15.71 -4.23
N GLY A 74 -12.65 -15.84 -5.33
CA GLY A 74 -13.08 -14.75 -6.20
C GLY A 74 -11.91 -14.14 -6.98
N VAL A 75 -10.92 -14.95 -7.36
CA VAL A 75 -9.75 -14.53 -8.12
C VAL A 75 -9.69 -15.30 -9.44
N ALA A 76 -9.16 -14.68 -10.49
CA ALA A 76 -9.07 -15.32 -11.79
C ALA A 76 -7.82 -16.21 -11.86
N VAL A 77 -7.87 -17.23 -12.73
CA VAL A 77 -6.72 -18.09 -13.04
C VAL A 77 -6.42 -17.97 -14.51
N LEU A 78 -5.15 -17.73 -14.83
CA LEU A 78 -4.61 -17.71 -16.17
C LEU A 78 -3.64 -18.88 -16.32
N ASN A 79 -3.81 -19.67 -17.37
CA ASN A 79 -2.86 -20.68 -17.78
C ASN A 79 -2.19 -20.21 -19.09
N PRO A 80 -0.96 -19.68 -19.05
CA PRO A 80 -0.28 -19.16 -20.25
C PRO A 80 -0.08 -20.21 -21.33
N ALA A 81 -0.06 -21.50 -21.00
CA ALA A 81 0.06 -22.58 -21.98
C ALA A 81 -1.20 -22.77 -22.84
N LEU A 82 -2.32 -22.14 -22.47
CA LEU A 82 -3.54 -22.10 -23.29
C LEU A 82 -3.62 -20.85 -24.17
N LEU A 83 -2.66 -19.93 -24.07
CA LEU A 83 -2.58 -18.76 -24.93
C LEU A 83 -1.90 -19.12 -26.25
N GLU A 84 -2.19 -18.35 -27.29
CA GLU A 84 -1.41 -18.41 -28.53
C GLU A 84 0.05 -17.99 -28.27
N THR A 85 0.99 -18.54 -29.03
CA THR A 85 2.43 -18.31 -28.84
C THR A 85 2.80 -16.82 -28.79
N ALA A 86 2.16 -15.99 -29.62
CA ALA A 86 2.41 -14.54 -29.65
C ALA A 86 1.94 -13.84 -28.36
N ASP A 87 0.78 -14.23 -27.83
CA ASP A 87 0.24 -13.70 -26.58
C ASP A 87 0.98 -14.22 -25.35
N GLN A 88 1.44 -15.48 -25.40
CA GLN A 88 2.33 -16.03 -24.39
C GLN A 88 3.62 -15.20 -24.31
N ALA A 89 4.29 -14.95 -25.44
CA ALA A 89 5.50 -14.12 -25.49
C ALA A 89 5.22 -12.70 -24.98
N ARG A 90 4.11 -12.09 -25.40
CA ARG A 90 3.70 -10.75 -24.94
C ARG A 90 3.45 -10.72 -23.43
N PHE A 91 2.85 -11.76 -22.87
CA PHE A 91 2.62 -11.88 -21.43
C PHE A 91 3.94 -11.87 -20.66
N TYR A 92 4.91 -12.72 -21.02
CA TYR A 92 6.18 -12.80 -20.31
C TYR A 92 7.07 -11.58 -20.52
N ILE A 93 7.20 -11.07 -21.74
CA ILE A 93 8.14 -9.99 -22.07
C ILE A 93 7.58 -8.62 -21.69
N LYS A 94 6.32 -8.35 -22.04
CA LYS A 94 5.74 -7.01 -21.92
C LYS A 94 4.91 -6.85 -20.66
N TYR A 95 4.12 -7.86 -20.29
CA TYR A 95 3.19 -7.72 -19.19
C TYR A 95 3.87 -7.88 -17.83
N LEU A 96 4.71 -8.91 -17.65
CA LEU A 96 5.43 -9.13 -16.39
C LEU A 96 6.47 -8.04 -16.09
N ASP A 97 7.12 -7.47 -17.10
CA ASP A 97 8.09 -6.38 -16.94
C ASP A 97 7.49 -5.12 -16.29
N GLY A 98 6.17 -4.92 -16.43
CA GLY A 98 5.45 -3.83 -15.77
C GLY A 98 5.32 -3.97 -14.25
N TYR A 99 5.54 -5.17 -13.69
CA TYR A 99 5.37 -5.44 -12.26
C TYR A 99 6.64 -5.08 -11.49
N ARG A 100 6.57 -3.96 -10.76
CA ARG A 100 7.73 -3.38 -10.06
C ARG A 100 8.08 -4.08 -8.74
N VAL A 101 7.11 -4.72 -8.12
CA VAL A 101 7.31 -5.46 -6.86
C VAL A 101 7.28 -6.94 -7.20
N CYS A 102 8.33 -7.66 -6.82
CA CYS A 102 8.48 -9.09 -7.08
C CYS A 102 8.96 -9.80 -5.81
N ALA A 103 8.41 -10.98 -5.54
CA ALA A 103 8.81 -11.87 -4.46
C ALA A 103 9.11 -13.25 -5.03
N ASP A 104 10.36 -13.68 -4.95
CA ASP A 104 10.89 -14.82 -5.68
C ASP A 104 11.22 -15.99 -4.75
N GLY A 105 11.01 -17.22 -5.25
CA GLY A 105 11.49 -18.43 -4.58
C GLY A 105 10.68 -18.83 -3.34
N GLU A 106 9.44 -18.36 -3.24
CA GLU A 106 8.59 -18.61 -2.08
C GLU A 106 8.04 -20.03 -2.14
N ALA A 107 8.03 -20.74 -1.01
CA ALA A 107 7.60 -22.13 -0.97
C ALA A 107 6.08 -22.27 -1.19
N THR A 108 5.31 -21.25 -0.78
CA THR A 108 3.85 -21.28 -0.80
C THR A 108 3.26 -20.01 -1.41
N ALA A 109 2.01 -20.12 -1.90
CA ALA A 109 1.26 -18.98 -2.40
C ALA A 109 1.01 -17.95 -1.28
N GLU A 110 0.80 -18.42 -0.05
CA GLU A 110 0.70 -17.57 1.14
C GLU A 110 1.97 -16.76 1.35
N ASP A 111 3.15 -17.41 1.34
CA ASP A 111 4.43 -16.75 1.56
C ASP A 111 4.70 -15.69 0.48
N ALA A 112 4.40 -16.00 -0.79
CA ALA A 112 4.49 -15.03 -1.88
C ALA A 112 3.58 -13.81 -1.69
N LEU A 113 2.34 -14.02 -1.23
CA LEU A 113 1.42 -12.93 -0.93
C LEU A 113 1.89 -12.11 0.28
N LEU A 114 2.37 -12.78 1.33
CA LEU A 114 2.91 -12.12 2.52
C LEU A 114 4.18 -11.32 2.19
N ALA A 115 5.05 -11.83 1.32
CA ALA A 115 6.24 -11.14 0.86
C ALA A 115 5.87 -9.85 0.09
N ILE A 116 4.95 -9.92 -0.88
CA ILE A 116 4.41 -8.71 -1.52
C ILE A 116 3.78 -7.80 -0.46
N GLY A 117 3.00 -8.37 0.46
CA GLY A 117 2.37 -7.65 1.55
C GLY A 117 3.36 -6.90 2.43
N ARG A 118 4.56 -7.43 2.68
CA ARG A 118 5.63 -6.75 3.45
C ARG A 118 6.15 -5.54 2.68
N GLU A 119 6.45 -5.72 1.39
CA GLU A 119 6.92 -4.63 0.52
C GLU A 119 5.87 -3.50 0.41
N LEU A 120 4.59 -3.86 0.38
CA LEU A 120 3.48 -2.89 0.36
C LEU A 120 3.04 -2.43 1.75
N SER A 121 3.68 -2.95 2.80
CA SER A 121 3.39 -2.69 4.21
C SER A 121 1.95 -2.98 4.66
N LEU A 122 1.37 -4.08 4.16
CA LEU A 122 0.02 -4.55 4.46
C LEU A 122 -0.04 -5.58 5.62
N VAL A 123 1.08 -6.18 6.01
CA VAL A 123 1.11 -7.36 6.92
C VAL A 123 0.62 -7.07 8.34
N ALA A 124 0.66 -5.82 8.80
CA ALA A 124 0.08 -5.43 10.09
C ALA A 124 -1.42 -5.78 10.21
N ALA A 125 -2.13 -5.94 9.08
CA ALA A 125 -3.54 -6.32 9.06
C ALA A 125 -3.79 -7.83 9.29
N VAL A 126 -2.89 -8.71 8.84
CA VAL A 126 -3.12 -10.18 8.81
C VAL A 126 -3.03 -10.79 10.21
N GLY A 127 -2.08 -10.33 11.03
CA GLY A 127 -1.90 -10.84 12.40
C GLY A 127 -3.14 -10.64 13.29
N ARG A 128 -3.94 -9.61 13.05
CA ARG A 128 -5.18 -9.34 13.79
C ARG A 128 -6.30 -10.32 13.43
N GLU A 129 -6.45 -10.66 12.15
CA GLU A 129 -7.55 -11.52 11.69
C GLU A 129 -7.34 -13.00 12.04
N ARG A 130 -6.09 -13.49 12.01
CA ARG A 130 -5.75 -14.84 12.50
C ARG A 130 -6.03 -14.99 14.00
N ARG A 131 -5.68 -13.99 14.81
CA ARG A 131 -6.02 -13.98 16.24
C ARG A 131 -7.52 -13.96 16.48
N ALA A 132 -8.28 -13.18 15.69
CA ALA A 132 -9.74 -13.16 15.79
C ALA A 132 -10.39 -14.53 15.50
N ARG A 133 -9.84 -15.33 14.58
CA ARG A 133 -10.34 -16.70 14.33
C ARG A 133 -9.84 -17.74 15.33
N GLY A 134 -8.58 -17.65 15.74
CA GLY A 134 -8.02 -18.55 16.75
C GLY A 134 -8.65 -18.36 18.14
N SER A 135 -9.12 -17.15 18.45
CA SER A 135 -9.74 -16.82 19.74
C SER A 135 -11.20 -17.25 19.86
N GLY A 136 -11.81 -17.84 18.83
CA GLY A 136 -13.21 -18.28 18.84
C GLY A 136 -13.45 -19.70 19.37
N ALA A 137 -12.40 -20.43 19.75
CA ALA A 137 -12.49 -21.83 20.16
C ALA A 137 -12.14 -22.10 21.64
N GLU A 138 -11.98 -21.06 22.47
CA GLU A 138 -11.81 -21.23 23.92
C GLU A 138 -13.02 -20.66 24.66
N GLU A 139 -13.92 -21.60 24.93
CA GLU A 139 -15.13 -21.56 25.72
C GLU A 139 -14.98 -20.75 27.01
N THR A 140 -15.71 -19.64 27.08
CA THR A 140 -15.69 -18.71 28.20
C THR A 140 -16.59 -19.25 29.31
N LEU A 141 -15.99 -19.82 30.36
CA LEU A 141 -16.65 -20.02 31.66
C LEU A 141 -17.08 -18.66 32.26
N PRO A 142 -18.24 -18.59 32.93
CA PRO A 142 -18.80 -17.33 33.43
C PRO A 142 -18.06 -16.90 34.70
N ARG A 143 -17.29 -15.80 34.61
CA ARG A 143 -16.66 -15.18 35.78
C ARG A 143 -17.58 -14.15 36.45
N SER A 144 -17.67 -14.34 37.75
CA SER A 144 -18.57 -13.71 38.71
C SER A 144 -18.28 -12.22 38.95
N ARG A 145 -19.36 -11.54 39.35
CA ARG A 145 -19.49 -10.11 39.66
C ARG A 145 -18.76 -9.66 40.94
N ARG A 146 -18.46 -8.35 40.97
CA ARG A 146 -18.51 -7.34 42.08
C ARG A 146 -17.15 -6.66 42.37
N PRO A 147 -17.13 -5.49 43.06
CA PRO A 147 -18.01 -4.31 42.99
C PRO A 147 -17.23 -2.96 42.97
N ASP A 148 -18.00 -1.87 43.00
CA ASP A 148 -17.69 -0.44 42.93
C ASP A 148 -16.49 0.12 43.70
N THR A 149 -15.85 1.14 43.12
CA THR A 149 -15.15 2.22 43.84
C THR A 149 -15.22 3.52 43.01
N MET A 150 -15.90 4.54 43.56
CA MET A 150 -15.86 5.94 43.09
C MET A 150 -15.02 6.81 44.08
N PRO A 151 -14.96 8.16 44.01
CA PRO A 151 -14.00 8.95 43.23
C PRO A 151 -13.31 10.08 44.06
N LEU A 152 -12.14 10.60 43.65
CA LEU A 152 -11.57 11.89 44.09
C LEU A 152 -10.42 12.23 43.12
N GLY A 153 -10.11 13.45 42.69
CA GLY A 153 -10.63 14.81 42.86
C GLY A 153 -9.77 15.70 41.96
N SER A 154 -10.33 16.80 41.44
CA SER A 154 -9.60 17.78 40.64
C SER A 154 -8.92 18.84 41.52
N PRO A 155 -7.77 19.39 41.09
CA PRO A 155 -7.52 20.79 41.33
C PRO A 155 -7.21 21.58 40.05
N MET A 156 -7.73 22.81 40.04
CA MET A 156 -7.51 23.85 39.06
C MET A 156 -6.04 24.31 39.05
N SER A 157 -5.52 24.64 37.88
CA SER A 157 -4.38 25.54 37.74
C SER A 157 -4.57 26.42 36.50
N THR A 158 -4.76 27.71 36.78
CA THR A 158 -4.92 28.78 35.81
C THR A 158 -3.54 29.32 35.44
N VAL A 159 -3.12 29.14 34.19
CA VAL A 159 -1.90 29.75 33.66
C VAL A 159 -2.25 30.76 32.56
N LYS A 160 -1.74 31.96 32.74
CA LYS A 160 -1.87 33.16 31.90
C LYS A 160 -0.98 33.01 30.65
N ALA A 161 -1.55 33.13 29.45
CA ALA A 161 -0.84 32.98 28.18
C ALA A 161 -0.39 34.32 27.58
N THR A 162 0.89 34.41 27.26
CA THR A 162 1.55 35.43 26.41
C THR A 162 2.06 34.69 25.16
N PRO A 163 2.01 35.24 23.94
CA PRO A 163 2.15 34.44 22.71
C PRO A 163 3.61 34.06 22.47
N ALA A 164 3.92 32.78 22.63
CA ALA A 164 5.18 32.17 22.22
C ALA A 164 4.87 30.90 21.41
N THR A 165 5.49 30.81 20.23
CA THR A 165 5.84 29.61 19.47
C THR A 165 4.90 28.41 19.65
N GLY A 166 4.00 28.26 18.67
CA GLY A 166 2.93 27.27 18.64
C GLY A 166 3.35 25.90 19.15
N THR A 167 2.70 25.48 20.22
CA THR A 167 2.64 24.11 20.70
C THR A 167 2.24 23.22 19.53
N ALA A 168 3.20 22.45 19.02
CA ALA A 168 2.97 21.44 18.00
C ALA A 168 2.03 20.38 18.59
N ALA A 169 0.72 20.56 18.37
CA ALA A 169 -0.19 19.44 18.40
C ALA A 169 0.41 18.34 17.52
N LEU A 170 0.46 17.11 18.02
CA LEU A 170 0.91 15.94 17.27
C LEU A 170 -0.05 15.74 16.08
N ASN A 171 0.17 16.52 15.03
CA ASN A 171 -0.55 16.40 13.79
C ASN A 171 -0.04 15.11 13.14
N ASP A 172 -0.89 14.07 13.12
CA ASP A 172 -0.66 12.81 12.39
C ASP A 172 -0.71 13.01 10.86
N ARG A 173 -0.28 14.18 10.38
CA ARG A 173 -0.38 14.59 9.00
C ARG A 173 0.88 15.30 8.57
N ILE A 174 1.33 15.01 7.35
CA ILE A 174 2.42 15.72 6.71
C ILE A 174 1.93 17.11 6.33
N GLU A 175 2.57 18.12 6.91
CA GLU A 175 2.37 19.52 6.52
C GLU A 175 3.18 19.80 5.27
N VAL A 176 2.59 20.53 4.33
CA VAL A 176 3.24 20.90 3.08
C VAL A 176 3.07 22.39 2.82
N ARG A 177 4.16 23.04 2.45
CA ARG A 177 4.19 24.42 1.97
C ARG A 177 4.94 24.45 0.65
N TYR A 178 4.62 25.39 -0.22
CA TYR A 178 5.35 25.60 -1.46
C TYR A 178 5.70 27.07 -1.60
N GLN A 179 6.85 27.35 -2.19
CA GLN A 179 7.32 28.70 -2.38
C GLN A 179 6.61 29.34 -3.57
N ARG A 180 6.12 30.57 -3.38
CA ARG A 180 5.51 31.40 -4.42
C ARG A 180 6.10 32.81 -4.31
N GLY A 181 6.99 33.15 -5.24
CA GLY A 181 7.84 34.34 -5.07
C GLY A 181 8.71 34.17 -3.83
N ASP A 182 8.63 35.11 -2.90
CA ASP A 182 9.40 35.08 -1.66
C ASP A 182 8.64 34.45 -0.48
N ASP A 183 7.35 34.14 -0.67
CA ASP A 183 6.47 33.67 0.38
C ASP A 183 6.23 32.16 0.34
N TRP A 184 6.14 31.56 1.53
CA TRP A 184 5.79 30.15 1.71
C TRP A 184 4.29 29.99 1.90
N THR A 185 3.62 29.49 0.88
CA THR A 185 2.16 29.29 0.86
C THR A 185 1.81 27.88 1.36
N PRO A 186 0.83 27.71 2.27
CA PRO A 186 0.38 26.39 2.70
C PRO A 186 -0.31 25.64 1.55
N GLY A 187 -0.06 24.33 1.46
CA GLY A 187 -0.73 23.42 0.55
C GLY A 187 -1.35 22.23 1.27
N ARG A 188 -2.10 21.41 0.53
CA ARG A 188 -2.61 20.13 1.04
C ARG A 188 -1.97 18.98 0.27
N LEU A 189 -1.20 18.16 0.98
CA LEU A 189 -0.60 16.97 0.40
C LEU A 189 -1.69 15.97 -0.01
N ARG A 190 -1.62 15.49 -1.26
CA ARG A 190 -2.59 14.55 -1.83
C ARG A 190 -1.95 13.21 -2.16
N SER A 191 -0.73 13.23 -2.67
CA SER A 191 0.09 12.04 -2.84
C SER A 191 1.57 12.37 -2.73
N LEU A 192 2.34 11.48 -2.15
CA LEU A 192 3.79 11.62 -2.02
C LEU A 192 4.47 10.28 -2.27
N ASN A 193 5.47 10.28 -3.15
CA ASN A 193 6.41 9.17 -3.32
C ASN A 193 7.81 9.73 -3.62
N ILE A 194 8.79 8.85 -3.78
CA ILE A 194 10.18 9.26 -3.99
C ILE A 194 10.43 10.00 -5.31
N LYS A 195 9.56 9.81 -6.31
CA LYS A 195 9.71 10.37 -7.66
C LYS A 195 8.83 11.59 -7.91
N SER A 196 7.77 11.77 -7.13
CA SER A 196 6.76 12.78 -7.41
C SER A 196 5.96 13.14 -6.17
N ILE A 197 5.48 14.38 -6.18
CA ILE A 197 4.58 14.92 -5.17
C ILE A 197 3.39 15.57 -5.87
N PHE A 198 2.18 15.41 -5.31
CA PHE A 198 0.98 16.12 -5.74
C PHE A 198 0.43 16.96 -4.59
N VAL A 199 0.34 18.27 -4.81
CA VAL A 199 -0.10 19.27 -3.83
C VAL A 199 -1.36 19.94 -4.34
N ALA A 200 -2.44 19.86 -3.55
CA ALA A 200 -3.61 20.70 -3.76
C ALA A 200 -3.31 22.11 -3.23
N ALA A 201 -3.52 23.11 -4.08
CA ALA A 201 -3.10 24.50 -3.86
C ALA A 201 -4.10 25.46 -4.49
N SER A 202 -4.34 26.60 -3.86
CA SER A 202 -5.25 27.64 -4.38
C SER A 202 -4.68 28.34 -5.61
N ALA A 203 -3.36 28.51 -5.66
CA ALA A 203 -2.63 29.11 -6.77
C ALA A 203 -1.44 28.21 -7.14
N PRO A 204 -1.66 27.14 -7.95
CA PRO A 204 -0.59 26.25 -8.38
C PRO A 204 0.40 27.00 -9.30
N PRO A 205 1.70 26.66 -9.26
CA PRO A 205 2.64 27.10 -10.29
C PRO A 205 2.25 26.59 -11.68
N ARG A 206 2.84 27.17 -12.73
CA ARG A 206 2.56 26.77 -14.12
C ARG A 206 3.28 25.47 -14.47
N LEU A 207 2.81 24.83 -15.54
CA LEU A 207 3.47 23.66 -16.10
C LEU A 207 4.88 24.04 -16.57
N GLY A 208 5.89 23.27 -16.14
CA GLY A 208 7.30 23.50 -16.43
C GLY A 208 8.03 24.39 -15.41
N ASP A 209 7.33 25.04 -14.49
CA ASP A 209 7.97 25.87 -13.46
C ASP A 209 8.80 25.01 -12.49
N GLN A 210 9.87 25.60 -11.94
CA GLN A 210 10.57 25.04 -10.79
C GLN A 210 9.78 25.36 -9.52
N ALA A 211 9.37 24.33 -8.78
CA ALA A 211 8.68 24.46 -7.51
C ALA A 211 9.58 24.01 -6.37
N ARG A 212 9.72 24.89 -5.36
CA ARG A 212 10.35 24.56 -4.08
C ARG A 212 9.26 24.21 -3.06
N ILE A 213 9.38 23.04 -2.43
CA ILE A 213 8.34 22.46 -1.58
C ILE A 213 8.97 22.06 -0.24
N ASP A 214 8.40 22.58 0.85
CA ASP A 214 8.76 22.25 2.23
C ASP A 214 7.76 21.25 2.80
N LEU A 215 8.28 20.11 3.23
CA LEU A 215 7.54 19.02 3.85
C LEU A 215 7.99 18.88 5.30
N SER A 216 7.02 18.80 6.21
CA SER A 216 7.33 18.52 7.61
C SER A 216 6.39 17.47 8.19
N PHE A 217 6.98 16.55 8.94
CA PHE A 217 6.28 15.50 9.67
C PHE A 217 7.04 15.17 10.94
N GLN A 218 6.40 15.35 12.10
CA GLN A 218 7.04 15.21 13.41
C GLN A 218 8.32 16.07 13.50
N ARG A 219 9.49 15.45 13.70
CA ARG A 219 10.80 16.12 13.80
C ARG A 219 11.56 16.17 12.47
N ILE A 220 10.98 15.63 11.39
CA ILE A 220 11.63 15.55 10.09
C ILE A 220 11.09 16.67 9.21
N ARG A 221 12.01 17.49 8.69
CA ARG A 221 11.71 18.54 7.71
C ARG A 221 12.62 18.33 6.50
N VAL A 222 12.05 18.45 5.31
CA VAL A 222 12.78 18.35 4.06
C VAL A 222 12.26 19.38 3.07
N VAL A 223 13.19 20.11 2.46
CA VAL A 223 12.89 21.02 1.35
C VAL A 223 13.35 20.34 0.07
N VAL A 224 12.44 20.21 -0.89
CA VAL A 224 12.70 19.58 -2.19
C VAL A 224 12.43 20.58 -3.31
N ASP A 225 13.30 20.58 -4.31
CA ASP A 225 13.12 21.32 -5.55
C ASP A 225 12.71 20.32 -6.64
N GLY A 226 11.79 20.70 -7.51
CA GLY A 226 11.43 19.89 -8.68
C GLY A 226 10.64 20.64 -9.74
N VAL A 227 10.47 20.01 -10.89
CA VAL A 227 9.77 20.60 -12.05
C VAL A 227 8.31 20.21 -12.07
N VAL A 228 7.41 21.18 -12.28
CA VAL A 228 5.97 20.96 -12.35
C VAL A 228 5.61 20.25 -13.66
N THR A 229 5.12 19.02 -13.57
CA THR A 229 4.79 18.17 -14.73
C THR A 229 3.30 18.03 -15.00
N GLN A 230 2.46 18.47 -14.05
CA GLN A 230 1.01 18.47 -14.20
C GLN A 230 0.42 19.61 -13.40
N VAL A 231 -0.55 20.32 -13.97
CA VAL A 231 -1.41 21.25 -13.26
C VAL A 231 -2.84 20.77 -13.45
N THR A 232 -3.62 20.74 -12.38
CA THR A 232 -5.00 20.28 -12.41
C THR A 232 -5.91 21.40 -11.95
N SER A 233 -6.96 21.66 -12.71
CA SER A 233 -7.98 22.65 -12.35
C SER A 233 -9.04 22.03 -11.45
N ALA A 234 -9.75 22.87 -10.68
CA ALA A 234 -10.88 22.40 -9.87
C ALA A 234 -11.98 21.75 -10.73
N ALA A 235 -12.14 22.16 -11.99
CA ALA A 235 -13.14 21.60 -12.91
C ALA A 235 -12.88 20.12 -13.21
N ASP A 236 -11.60 19.71 -13.31
CA ASP A 236 -11.24 18.37 -13.77
C ASP A 236 -11.18 17.34 -12.63
N ALA A 237 -10.81 17.76 -11.42
CA ALA A 237 -10.53 16.83 -10.32
C ALA A 237 -11.13 17.22 -8.97
N GLY A 238 -12.02 18.22 -8.94
CA GLY A 238 -12.65 18.75 -7.73
C GLY A 238 -11.70 19.49 -6.79
N THR A 239 -10.40 19.58 -7.11
CA THR A 239 -9.41 20.37 -6.38
C THR A 239 -8.35 20.90 -7.33
N THR A 240 -8.05 22.20 -7.26
CA THR A 240 -6.90 22.79 -7.93
C THR A 240 -5.60 22.29 -7.30
N GLY A 241 -4.61 21.93 -8.11
CA GLY A 241 -3.33 21.42 -7.62
C GLY A 241 -2.28 21.23 -8.71
N PHE A 242 -1.09 20.79 -8.30
CA PHE A 242 0.02 20.54 -9.21
C PHE A 242 0.84 19.31 -8.79
N ARG A 243 1.43 18.65 -9.78
CA ARG A 243 2.38 17.54 -9.61
C ARG A 243 3.78 18.01 -9.96
N THR A 244 4.74 17.63 -9.13
CA THR A 244 6.16 17.93 -9.35
C THR A 244 6.94 16.63 -9.50
N ASN A 245 7.86 16.57 -10.47
CA ASN A 245 8.84 15.49 -10.64
C ASN A 245 10.07 15.76 -9.75
N LEU A 246 10.48 14.74 -9.01
CA LEU A 246 11.57 14.74 -8.03
C LEU A 246 12.73 13.80 -8.43
N GLU A 247 12.77 13.33 -9.68
CA GLU A 247 13.80 12.38 -10.14
C GLU A 247 15.22 12.92 -10.05
N GLN A 248 15.40 14.24 -10.15
CA GLN A 248 16.69 14.93 -10.08
C GLN A 248 17.01 15.47 -8.67
N LEU A 249 16.47 14.85 -7.61
CA LEU A 249 16.80 15.27 -6.24
C LEU A 249 18.26 14.95 -5.90
N GLU A 250 18.91 15.94 -5.29
CA GLU A 250 20.19 15.76 -4.64
C GLU A 250 20.16 14.63 -3.59
N PRO A 251 21.29 13.94 -3.36
CA PRO A 251 21.32 12.77 -2.48
C PRO A 251 20.83 13.05 -1.06
N GLU A 252 21.11 14.24 -0.53
CA GLU A 252 20.77 14.59 0.84
C GLU A 252 19.26 14.84 1.04
N PRO A 253 18.59 15.75 0.28
CA PRO A 253 17.13 15.86 0.30
C PRO A 253 16.43 14.53 0.02
N LYS A 254 16.97 13.69 -0.86
CA LYS A 254 16.43 12.36 -1.14
C LYS A 254 16.48 11.44 0.08
N ARG A 255 17.59 11.42 0.83
CA ARG A 255 17.70 10.66 2.10
C ARG A 255 16.69 11.15 3.13
N GLN A 256 16.55 12.47 3.28
CA GLN A 256 15.60 13.07 4.21
C GLN A 256 14.14 12.77 3.83
N LEU A 257 13.81 12.81 2.54
CA LEU A 257 12.49 12.45 2.03
C LEU A 257 12.17 10.96 2.29
N VAL A 258 13.14 10.06 2.11
CA VAL A 258 12.98 8.64 2.45
C VAL A 258 12.73 8.46 3.95
N ALA A 259 13.48 9.16 4.81
CA ALA A 259 13.28 9.12 6.25
C ALA A 259 11.89 9.62 6.66
N LEU A 260 11.45 10.73 6.05
CA LEU A 260 10.11 11.29 6.25
C LEU A 260 9.02 10.29 5.85
N LEU A 261 9.13 9.67 4.67
CA LEU A 261 8.19 8.67 4.19
C LEU A 261 8.11 7.44 5.10
N ARG A 262 9.26 6.94 5.58
CA ARG A 262 9.29 5.82 6.54
C ARG A 262 8.62 6.18 7.86
N SER A 263 8.89 7.38 8.39
CA SER A 263 8.29 7.86 9.64
C SER A 263 6.78 8.03 9.50
N ALA A 264 6.31 8.67 8.43
CA ALA A 264 4.88 8.83 8.14
C ALA A 264 4.18 7.48 7.99
N HIS A 265 4.82 6.54 7.30
CA HIS A 265 4.29 5.19 7.13
C HIS A 265 4.20 4.43 8.47
N ALA A 266 5.24 4.51 9.32
CA ALA A 266 5.23 3.90 10.64
C ALA A 266 4.13 4.47 11.56
N ALA A 267 3.76 5.75 11.36
CA ALA A 267 2.65 6.41 12.04
C ALA A 267 1.27 6.12 11.41
N GLY A 268 1.18 5.28 10.36
CA GLY A 268 -0.09 4.93 9.71
C GLY A 268 -0.66 6.02 8.78
N VAL A 269 0.15 6.99 8.37
CA VAL A 269 -0.29 8.05 7.45
C VAL A 269 -0.46 7.49 6.04
N SER A 270 -1.70 7.44 5.55
CA SER A 270 -2.01 7.00 4.18
C SER A 270 -1.73 8.12 3.17
N LEU A 271 -0.75 7.91 2.28
CA LEU A 271 -0.33 8.87 1.25
C LEU A 271 -0.83 8.53 -0.16
N SER A 272 -1.71 7.54 -0.27
CA SER A 272 -2.37 7.20 -1.53
C SER A 272 -3.53 8.17 -1.80
N PRO A 273 -3.72 8.62 -3.06
CA PRO A 273 -4.88 9.42 -3.41
C PRO A 273 -6.16 8.66 -3.05
N PRO A 274 -7.20 9.34 -2.53
CA PRO A 274 -8.50 8.72 -2.34
C PRO A 274 -8.97 8.15 -3.69
N PRO A 275 -9.63 6.98 -3.70
CA PRO A 275 -10.11 6.37 -4.94
C PRO A 275 -10.98 7.37 -5.71
N PRO A 276 -10.93 7.35 -7.06
CA PRO A 276 -11.82 8.18 -7.86
C PRO A 276 -13.26 7.91 -7.44
N ARG A 277 -14.00 8.97 -7.13
CA ARG A 277 -15.44 8.89 -6.92
C ARG A 277 -16.05 8.66 -8.30
N ALA A 278 -16.67 7.50 -8.50
CA ALA A 278 -17.49 7.21 -9.66
C ALA A 278 -18.83 7.94 -9.55
#